data_AF-A0A923ML53-F1
#
_entry.id   AF-A0A923ML53-F1
#
_cell.length_a   1.000
_cell.length_b   1.000
_cell.length_c   1.000
_cell.angle_alpha   90.00
_cell.angle_beta   90.00
_cell.angle_gamma   90.00
#
_symmetry.space_group_name_H-M   'P 1'
#
loop_
_entity.id
_entity.type
_entity.pdbx_description
1 polymer ?
#
loop_
_entity_poly.entity_id
_entity_poly.type
_entity_poly.pdbx_seq_one_letter_code
_entity_poly.pdbx_strand_id
1 'polypeptide(L)'
;MLTPEQIEGFRLAAGRLIDPINTYLLKNIARRIQDAGKLTSTAAYEAWRAEWLGKDRKELERDLAQLLGVTRGEARKLLRTAARYGYDTTLSRYPGHLIPFDANPATQQIVSAAVALAGDGLKNITQTKAIMLMDPYGQYQTLPKAYMACTDYAFQQVFTGAADYNTAIRRACSGIVKHGVSVAYASGVHTGLEAAVRRNIMGGLGLMTEQISQQNHDALGCNGWEISAHANSAPDHEPIQGLQYSDAAYEALNNSLVRRIGTLNCGHVASPIILGVTRPQYTAAELEQFRQDNEKGVTFEGRHYTGYEATQMQRRMERAIRAQKRRVLLAGPEDAAPRKSRLVLLQQEYRSFSDGVGLRTEDERLEVSGFGPKQMKQLLLEKPASSTVLTPEVIKPPEPPELPDPPKSPAPPELPKPERFTDITGNWYPDAKPNSHPVLELQEYTFNGVTYKVDGHNVVLDHDAHEKEIAELLEREVGGELYLVPRVNEPQGVPTPDFLFHGARYDLKTLRGNSKNTIYNAVAKQADQADNFILDVTDCPLSEEDIYKQAEALFRSTHTKFIDTVVLVRNMKIIRVLQRNK
;
A
#
# COMPACT_ATOMS: atom_id res chain seq x y z
N MET A 1 -8.26 -23.30 13.41
CA MET A 1 -7.85 -22.11 12.62
C MET A 1 -8.01 -22.38 11.13
N LEU A 2 -8.33 -21.33 10.34
CA LEU A 2 -8.46 -21.42 8.88
C LEU A 2 -7.11 -21.72 8.22
N THR A 3 -7.09 -22.55 7.18
CA THR A 3 -5.87 -22.80 6.39
C THR A 3 -5.63 -21.69 5.36
N PRO A 4 -4.39 -21.53 4.85
CA PRO A 4 -4.08 -20.57 3.78
C PRO A 4 -4.98 -20.71 2.55
N GLU A 5 -5.32 -21.94 2.15
CA GLU A 5 -6.20 -22.24 1.01
C GLU A 5 -7.63 -21.79 1.28
N GLN A 6 -8.12 -21.99 2.50
CA GLN A 6 -9.45 -21.54 2.92
C GLN A 6 -9.51 -20.01 2.93
N ILE A 7 -8.46 -19.34 3.40
CA ILE A 7 -8.34 -17.89 3.39
C ILE A 7 -8.38 -17.36 1.96
N GLU A 8 -7.71 -18.02 1.01
CA GLU A 8 -7.83 -17.68 -0.42
C GLU A 8 -9.26 -17.91 -0.92
N GLY A 9 -9.92 -19.03 -0.59
CA GLY A 9 -11.33 -19.26 -0.93
C GLY A 9 -12.27 -18.14 -0.43
N PHE A 10 -12.11 -17.71 0.82
CA PHE A 10 -12.85 -16.58 1.38
C PHE A 10 -12.51 -15.26 0.68
N ARG A 11 -11.25 -15.04 0.32
CA ARG A 11 -10.79 -13.86 -0.42
C ARG A 11 -11.45 -13.77 -1.79
N LEU A 12 -11.62 -14.91 -2.48
CA LEU A 12 -12.32 -14.99 -3.75
C LEU A 12 -13.81 -14.72 -3.61
N ALA A 13 -14.46 -15.35 -2.63
CA ALA A 13 -15.87 -15.11 -2.35
C ALA A 13 -16.13 -13.63 -2.01
N ALA A 14 -15.28 -13.01 -1.18
CA ALA A 14 -15.39 -11.60 -0.80
C ALA A 14 -15.27 -10.65 -2.01
N GLY A 15 -14.35 -10.96 -2.95
CA GLY A 15 -14.19 -10.17 -4.18
C GLY A 15 -15.44 -10.21 -5.07
N ARG A 16 -16.11 -11.37 -5.15
CA ARG A 16 -17.30 -11.56 -6.00
C ARG A 16 -18.55 -10.84 -5.49
N LEU A 17 -18.63 -10.54 -4.20
CA LEU A 17 -19.81 -9.90 -3.61
C LEU A 17 -20.17 -8.57 -4.27
N ILE A 18 -19.19 -7.87 -4.84
CA ILE A 18 -19.36 -6.53 -5.42
C ILE A 18 -19.51 -6.51 -6.94
N ASP A 19 -19.31 -7.64 -7.61
CA ASP A 19 -19.43 -7.74 -9.06
C ASP A 19 -20.83 -7.32 -9.58
N PRO A 20 -21.95 -7.62 -8.90
CA PRO A 20 -23.26 -7.11 -9.28
C PRO A 20 -23.31 -5.58 -9.30
N ILE A 21 -22.71 -4.92 -8.31
CA ILE A 21 -22.67 -3.44 -8.22
C ILE A 21 -21.80 -2.85 -9.33
N ASN A 22 -20.60 -3.40 -9.54
CA ASN A 22 -19.73 -3.00 -10.64
C ASN A 22 -20.45 -3.13 -11.99
N THR A 23 -21.09 -4.27 -12.23
CA THR A 23 -21.78 -4.54 -13.50
C THR A 23 -22.98 -3.64 -13.70
N TYR A 24 -23.77 -3.42 -12.65
CA TYR A 24 -24.91 -2.51 -12.67
C TYR A 24 -24.45 -1.08 -13.01
N LEU A 25 -23.47 -0.54 -12.29
CA LEU A 25 -22.95 0.81 -12.52
C LEU A 25 -22.44 0.97 -13.94
N LEU A 26 -21.59 0.05 -14.41
CA LEU A 26 -21.02 0.10 -15.76
C LEU A 26 -22.10 0.07 -16.85
N LYS A 27 -23.09 -0.83 -16.75
CA LYS A 27 -24.19 -0.91 -17.72
C LYS A 27 -25.09 0.32 -17.68
N ASN A 28 -25.39 0.80 -16.47
CA ASN A 28 -26.24 1.96 -16.25
C ASN A 28 -25.61 3.22 -16.89
N ILE A 29 -24.30 3.42 -16.69
CA ILE A 29 -23.55 4.53 -17.30
C ILE A 29 -23.49 4.39 -18.83
N ALA A 30 -23.16 3.20 -19.35
CA ALA A 30 -23.08 2.98 -20.79
C ALA A 30 -24.41 3.24 -21.50
N ARG A 31 -25.53 2.73 -20.97
CA ARG A 31 -26.89 2.97 -21.50
C ARG A 31 -27.20 4.46 -21.59
N ARG A 32 -26.83 5.21 -20.56
CA ARG A 32 -27.12 6.64 -20.47
C ARG A 32 -26.28 7.49 -21.42
N ILE A 33 -25.00 7.15 -21.58
CA ILE A 33 -24.13 7.79 -22.58
C ILE A 33 -24.67 7.52 -23.98
N GLN A 34 -25.20 6.31 -24.22
CA GLN A 34 -25.91 6.00 -25.46
C GLN A 34 -27.13 6.89 -25.68
N ASP A 35 -27.98 7.08 -24.67
CA ASP A 35 -29.16 7.93 -24.81
C ASP A 35 -28.80 9.40 -25.06
N ALA A 36 -27.79 9.93 -24.36
CA ALA A 36 -27.26 11.27 -24.58
C ALA A 36 -26.73 11.48 -26.01
N GLY A 37 -25.97 10.52 -26.53
CA GLY A 37 -25.38 10.61 -27.87
C GLY A 37 -26.40 10.59 -29.01
N LYS A 38 -27.65 10.15 -28.77
CA LYS A 38 -28.72 10.14 -29.79
C LYS A 38 -29.35 11.53 -29.98
N LEU A 39 -29.06 12.47 -29.09
CA LEU A 39 -29.66 13.80 -29.11
C LEU A 39 -28.96 14.65 -30.17
N THR A 40 -29.74 15.25 -31.06
CA THR A 40 -29.25 15.97 -32.23
C THR A 40 -29.31 17.50 -32.08
N SER A 41 -29.83 18.01 -30.95
CA SER A 41 -29.88 19.45 -30.66
C SER A 41 -29.51 19.77 -29.22
N THR A 42 -28.90 20.94 -29.01
CA THR A 42 -28.51 21.43 -27.69
C THR A 42 -29.71 21.60 -26.76
N ALA A 43 -30.84 22.10 -27.27
CA ALA A 43 -32.06 22.26 -26.46
C ALA A 43 -32.62 20.90 -25.98
N ALA A 44 -32.60 19.87 -26.83
CA ALA A 44 -33.00 18.52 -26.43
C ALA A 44 -32.02 17.93 -25.40
N TYR A 45 -30.72 18.21 -25.56
CA TYR A 45 -29.70 17.82 -24.59
C TYR A 45 -29.87 18.49 -23.22
N GLU A 46 -30.12 19.80 -23.20
CA GLU A 46 -30.35 20.55 -21.96
C GLU A 46 -31.63 20.13 -21.24
N ALA A 47 -32.72 19.91 -21.98
CA ALA A 47 -33.98 19.41 -21.43
C ALA A 47 -33.81 17.99 -20.85
N TRP A 48 -33.17 17.10 -21.60
CA TRP A 48 -32.80 15.76 -21.13
C TRP A 48 -31.94 15.85 -19.87
N ARG A 49 -30.87 16.66 -19.87
CA ARG A 49 -29.97 16.83 -18.73
C ARG A 49 -30.70 17.33 -17.48
N ALA A 50 -31.62 18.27 -17.62
CA ALA A 50 -32.40 18.82 -16.50
C ALA A 50 -33.37 17.79 -15.91
N GLU A 51 -34.09 17.04 -16.74
CA GLU A 51 -35.00 15.99 -16.30
C GLU A 51 -34.25 14.84 -15.61
N TRP A 52 -33.11 14.45 -16.19
CA TRP A 52 -32.32 13.30 -15.77
C TRP A 52 -31.59 13.52 -14.44
N LEU A 53 -31.10 14.74 -14.15
CA LEU A 53 -30.38 15.03 -12.90
C LEU A 53 -31.23 14.81 -11.63
N GLY A 54 -32.56 14.95 -11.73
CA GLY A 54 -33.48 14.82 -10.59
C GLY A 54 -34.01 13.41 -10.37
N LYS A 55 -34.60 12.80 -11.41
CA LYS A 55 -35.31 11.51 -11.31
C LYS A 55 -34.36 10.33 -11.10
N ASP A 56 -33.26 10.31 -11.85
CA ASP A 56 -32.39 9.13 -11.88
C ASP A 56 -31.41 9.03 -10.74
N ARG A 57 -31.04 10.14 -10.12
CA ARG A 57 -30.21 10.09 -8.92
C ARG A 57 -30.91 9.28 -7.83
N LYS A 58 -32.23 9.45 -7.68
CA LYS A 58 -33.04 8.69 -6.73
C LYS A 58 -33.13 7.21 -7.11
N GLU A 59 -33.31 6.89 -8.39
CA GLU A 59 -33.33 5.50 -8.86
C GLU A 59 -31.98 4.81 -8.66
N LEU A 60 -30.88 5.48 -9.01
CA LEU A 60 -29.51 5.00 -8.81
C LEU A 60 -29.22 4.74 -7.33
N GLU A 61 -29.54 5.70 -6.45
CA GLU A 61 -29.34 5.57 -5.01
C GLU A 61 -30.16 4.40 -4.44
N ARG A 62 -31.41 4.22 -4.89
CA ARG A 62 -32.28 3.10 -4.48
C ARG A 62 -31.73 1.75 -4.94
N ASP A 63 -31.38 1.61 -6.20
CA ASP A 63 -30.91 0.35 -6.77
C ASP A 63 -29.55 -0.06 -6.17
N LEU A 64 -28.65 0.92 -5.96
CA LEU A 64 -27.42 0.71 -5.22
C LEU A 64 -27.69 0.27 -3.78
N ALA A 65 -28.61 0.92 -3.07
CA ALA A 65 -28.97 0.53 -1.71
C ALA A 65 -29.50 -0.91 -1.63
N GLN A 66 -30.31 -1.35 -2.61
CA GLN A 66 -30.80 -2.72 -2.68
C GLN A 66 -29.66 -3.72 -2.92
N LEU A 67 -28.78 -3.48 -3.89
CA LEU A 67 -27.64 -4.34 -4.17
C LEU A 67 -26.67 -4.40 -2.98
N LEU A 68 -26.49 -3.28 -2.28
CA LEU A 68 -25.68 -3.21 -1.05
C LEU A 68 -26.31 -3.98 0.10
N GLY A 69 -27.63 -3.95 0.23
CA GLY A 69 -28.36 -4.76 1.20
C GLY A 69 -28.07 -6.25 1.00
N VAL A 70 -28.15 -6.73 -0.25
CA VAL A 70 -27.78 -8.11 -0.61
C VAL A 70 -26.31 -8.40 -0.30
N THR A 71 -25.40 -7.52 -0.74
CA THR A 71 -23.96 -7.65 -0.50
C THR A 71 -23.62 -7.76 0.97
N ARG A 72 -24.24 -6.93 1.84
CA ARG A 72 -24.05 -6.98 3.29
C ARG A 72 -24.60 -8.27 3.90
N GLY A 73 -25.73 -8.77 3.40
CA GLY A 73 -26.31 -10.05 3.80
C GLY A 73 -25.37 -11.22 3.49
N GLU A 74 -24.81 -11.26 2.28
CA GLU A 74 -23.85 -12.29 1.87
C GLU A 74 -22.51 -12.16 2.61
N ALA A 75 -22.00 -10.95 2.82
CA ALA A 75 -20.79 -10.72 3.62
C ALA A 75 -20.97 -11.23 5.06
N ARG A 76 -22.14 -11.01 5.67
CA ARG A 76 -22.48 -11.55 6.99
C ARG A 76 -22.43 -13.08 7.02
N LYS A 77 -23.04 -13.74 6.03
CA LYS A 77 -23.01 -15.21 5.93
C LYS A 77 -21.57 -15.70 5.80
N LEU A 78 -20.80 -15.09 4.90
CA LEU A 78 -19.42 -15.44 4.64
C LEU A 78 -18.56 -15.36 5.90
N LEU A 79 -18.64 -14.25 6.64
CA LEU A 79 -17.91 -14.05 7.89
C LEU A 79 -18.33 -15.07 8.96
N ARG A 80 -19.63 -15.32 9.14
CA ARG A 80 -20.12 -16.31 10.11
C ARG A 80 -19.65 -17.73 9.77
N THR A 81 -19.69 -18.12 8.50
CA THR A 81 -19.19 -19.41 8.04
C THR A 81 -17.69 -19.54 8.30
N ALA A 82 -16.91 -18.50 8.01
CA ALA A 82 -15.47 -18.51 8.25
C ALA A 82 -15.13 -18.62 9.74
N ALA A 83 -15.84 -17.88 10.60
CA ALA A 83 -15.68 -17.95 12.04
C ALA A 83 -15.96 -19.35 12.60
N ARG A 84 -17.12 -19.92 12.24
CA ARG A 84 -17.50 -21.27 12.65
C ARG A 84 -16.46 -22.29 12.20
N TYR A 85 -16.07 -22.25 10.93
CA TYR A 85 -15.11 -23.20 10.40
C TYR A 85 -13.75 -23.12 11.11
N GLY A 86 -13.24 -21.89 11.31
CA GLY A 86 -12.00 -21.65 12.05
C GLY A 86 -12.06 -22.17 13.48
N TYR A 87 -13.19 -21.94 14.16
CA TYR A 87 -13.46 -22.37 15.54
C TYR A 87 -13.61 -23.88 15.68
N ASP A 88 -14.45 -24.51 14.84
CA ASP A 88 -14.73 -25.94 14.85
C ASP A 88 -13.44 -26.76 14.61
N THR A 89 -12.52 -26.22 13.78
CA THR A 89 -11.19 -26.80 13.57
C THR A 89 -10.32 -26.78 14.84
N THR A 90 -10.46 -25.76 15.69
CA THR A 90 -9.73 -25.69 16.96
C THR A 90 -10.41 -26.57 18.01
N LEU A 91 -11.74 -26.55 18.07
CA LEU A 91 -12.55 -27.39 18.95
C LEU A 91 -12.26 -28.88 18.74
N SER A 92 -12.11 -29.34 17.49
CA SER A 92 -11.81 -30.74 17.18
C SER A 92 -10.42 -31.19 17.62
N ARG A 93 -9.45 -30.26 17.71
CA ARG A 93 -8.10 -30.54 18.25
C ARG A 93 -8.09 -30.62 19.77
N TYR A 94 -9.00 -29.92 20.44
CA TYR A 94 -9.09 -29.84 21.90
C TYR A 94 -10.49 -30.18 22.40
N PRO A 95 -10.99 -31.42 22.14
CA PRO A 95 -12.34 -31.80 22.55
C PRO A 95 -12.48 -31.71 24.08
N GLY A 96 -13.63 -31.20 24.54
CA GLY A 96 -13.94 -31.04 25.97
C GLY A 96 -13.31 -29.83 26.66
N HIS A 97 -12.42 -29.09 25.99
CA HIS A 97 -11.74 -27.91 26.57
C HIS A 97 -12.34 -26.58 26.11
N LEU A 98 -13.11 -26.58 25.02
CA LEU A 98 -13.76 -25.40 24.46
C LEU A 98 -15.28 -25.59 24.38
N ILE A 99 -16.03 -24.50 24.58
CA ILE A 99 -17.48 -24.46 24.43
C ILE A 99 -17.84 -24.55 22.95
N PRO A 100 -18.87 -25.30 22.51
CA PRO A 100 -19.28 -25.33 21.09
C PRO A 100 -19.58 -23.93 20.52
N PHE A 101 -19.28 -23.71 19.23
CA PHE A 101 -19.35 -22.38 18.59
C PHE A 101 -20.66 -21.63 18.83
N ASP A 102 -21.82 -22.28 18.65
CA ASP A 102 -23.13 -21.63 18.82
C ASP A 102 -23.46 -21.33 20.29
N ALA A 103 -22.83 -22.06 21.22
CA ALA A 103 -23.04 -21.91 22.66
C ALA A 103 -22.03 -20.96 23.32
N ASN A 104 -21.03 -20.45 22.59
CA ASN A 104 -20.00 -19.55 23.12
C ASN A 104 -20.41 -18.07 22.92
N PRO A 105 -20.97 -17.37 23.92
CA PRO A 105 -21.51 -16.02 23.76
C PRO A 105 -20.42 -14.99 23.41
N ALA A 106 -19.22 -15.14 23.96
CA ALA A 106 -18.09 -14.25 23.67
C ALA A 106 -17.63 -14.38 22.22
N THR A 107 -17.51 -15.61 21.70
CA THR A 107 -17.24 -15.83 20.27
C THR A 107 -18.36 -15.26 19.40
N GLN A 108 -19.64 -15.46 19.76
CA GLN A 108 -20.75 -14.87 18.99
C GLN A 108 -20.74 -13.33 18.99
N GLN A 109 -20.30 -12.70 20.08
CA GLN A 109 -20.13 -11.25 20.16
C GLN A 109 -19.01 -10.76 19.24
N ILE A 110 -17.85 -11.43 19.25
CA ILE A 110 -16.72 -11.14 18.35
C ILE A 110 -17.17 -11.22 16.88
N VAL A 111 -17.87 -12.30 16.51
CA VAL A 111 -18.38 -12.48 15.14
C VAL A 111 -19.38 -11.38 14.77
N SER A 112 -20.26 -11.01 15.71
CA SER A 112 -21.25 -9.95 15.47
C SER A 112 -20.58 -8.58 15.28
N ALA A 113 -19.54 -8.27 16.04
CA ALA A 113 -18.75 -7.04 15.90
C ALA A 113 -18.02 -6.99 14.55
N ALA A 114 -17.39 -8.08 14.13
CA ALA A 114 -16.71 -8.16 12.83
C ALA A 114 -17.68 -8.00 11.64
N VAL A 115 -18.86 -8.61 11.74
CA VAL A 115 -19.95 -8.44 10.76
C VAL A 115 -20.42 -6.99 10.68
N ALA A 116 -20.57 -6.33 11.84
CA ALA A 116 -20.96 -4.92 11.88
C ALA A 116 -19.90 -4.03 11.22
N LEU A 117 -18.62 -4.23 11.57
CA LEU A 117 -17.49 -3.49 11.01
C LEU A 117 -17.39 -3.64 9.48
N ALA A 118 -17.50 -4.86 8.96
CA ALA A 118 -17.52 -5.10 7.52
C ALA A 118 -18.75 -4.46 6.86
N GLY A 119 -19.90 -4.52 7.52
CA GLY A 119 -21.14 -3.88 7.03
C GLY A 119 -21.03 -2.36 6.93
N ASP A 120 -20.40 -1.71 7.90
CA ASP A 120 -20.20 -0.27 7.92
C ASP A 120 -19.12 0.16 6.92
N GLY A 121 -18.03 -0.60 6.81
CA GLY A 121 -17.01 -0.41 5.79
C GLY A 121 -17.60 -0.46 4.38
N LEU A 122 -18.42 -1.48 4.08
CA LEU A 122 -19.16 -1.59 2.83
C LEU A 122 -20.05 -0.37 2.60
N LYS A 123 -20.87 0.02 3.59
CA LYS A 123 -21.76 1.19 3.49
C LYS A 123 -20.98 2.47 3.14
N ASN A 124 -19.80 2.65 3.71
CA ASN A 124 -18.98 3.84 3.52
C ASN A 124 -18.33 3.90 2.14
N ILE A 125 -17.71 2.81 1.68
CA ILE A 125 -16.98 2.80 0.40
C ILE A 125 -17.91 2.86 -0.82
N THR A 126 -19.18 2.52 -0.66
CA THR A 126 -20.17 2.51 -1.76
C THR A 126 -21.07 3.73 -1.77
N GLN A 127 -20.80 4.75 -0.95
CA GLN A 127 -21.49 6.03 -1.08
C GLN A 127 -21.14 6.68 -2.41
N THR A 128 -22.11 7.34 -3.05
CA THR A 128 -21.93 7.98 -4.37
C THR A 128 -20.78 9.00 -4.42
N LYS A 129 -20.44 9.62 -3.28
CA LYS A 129 -19.29 10.53 -3.14
C LYS A 129 -17.95 9.81 -3.06
N ALA A 130 -17.92 8.58 -2.55
CA ALA A 130 -16.73 7.76 -2.46
C ALA A 130 -16.45 7.03 -3.79
N ILE A 131 -17.51 6.72 -4.55
CA ILE A 131 -17.41 6.10 -5.87
C ILE A 131 -16.87 7.09 -6.90
N MET A 132 -15.78 6.69 -7.54
CA MET A 132 -15.07 7.44 -8.57
C MET A 132 -15.01 6.66 -9.87
N LEU A 133 -14.99 7.38 -10.98
CA LEU A 133 -14.78 6.86 -12.32
C LEU A 133 -13.81 7.77 -13.06
N MET A 134 -13.03 7.19 -13.96
CA MET A 134 -12.20 7.98 -14.86
C MET A 134 -13.08 8.55 -15.97
N ASP A 135 -13.11 9.86 -16.10
CA ASP A 135 -13.81 10.58 -17.15
C ASP A 135 -13.08 10.44 -18.51
N PRO A 136 -13.68 10.94 -19.62
CA PRO A 136 -13.08 10.84 -20.95
C PRO A 136 -11.76 11.59 -21.10
N TYR A 137 -11.45 12.51 -20.18
CA TYR A 137 -10.26 13.35 -20.17
C TYR A 137 -9.14 12.76 -19.28
N GLY A 138 -9.36 11.56 -18.73
CA GLY A 138 -8.39 10.85 -17.91
C GLY A 138 -8.36 11.26 -16.44
N GLN A 139 -9.35 12.02 -15.96
CA GLN A 139 -9.43 12.46 -14.56
C GLN A 139 -10.39 11.60 -13.76
N TYR A 140 -10.03 11.27 -12.51
CA TYR A 140 -10.96 10.61 -11.60
C TYR A 140 -11.97 11.61 -11.07
N GLN A 141 -13.24 11.35 -11.34
CA GLN A 141 -14.38 12.17 -10.91
C GLN A 141 -15.36 11.35 -10.08
N THR A 142 -16.12 12.01 -9.20
CA THR A 142 -17.22 11.35 -8.50
C THR A 142 -18.24 10.81 -9.50
N LEU A 143 -18.99 9.78 -9.12
CA LEU A 143 -19.97 9.14 -10.01
C LEU A 143 -20.87 10.16 -10.76
N PRO A 144 -21.47 11.20 -10.12
CA PRO A 144 -22.26 12.19 -10.84
C PRO A 144 -21.46 13.07 -11.80
N LYS A 145 -20.23 13.46 -11.44
CA LYS A 145 -19.38 14.30 -12.29
C LYS A 145 -18.85 13.54 -13.49
N ALA A 146 -18.36 12.32 -13.28
CA ALA A 146 -17.90 11.45 -14.35
C ALA A 146 -19.02 11.18 -15.36
N TYR A 147 -20.23 10.96 -14.85
CA TYR A 147 -21.42 10.79 -15.65
C TYR A 147 -21.66 11.99 -16.59
N MET A 148 -21.72 13.20 -16.02
CA MET A 148 -21.91 14.43 -16.80
C MET A 148 -20.79 14.64 -17.83
N ALA A 149 -19.53 14.40 -17.43
CA ALA A 149 -18.40 14.54 -18.34
C ALA A 149 -18.47 13.58 -19.52
N CYS A 150 -18.90 12.32 -19.29
CA CYS A 150 -19.04 11.33 -20.36
C CYS A 150 -20.19 11.66 -21.32
N THR A 151 -21.33 12.11 -20.80
CA THR A 151 -22.48 12.48 -21.63
C THR A 151 -22.20 13.76 -22.42
N ASP A 152 -21.60 14.77 -21.79
CA ASP A 152 -21.19 16.02 -22.43
C ASP A 152 -20.19 15.74 -23.56
N TYR A 153 -19.18 14.90 -23.29
CA TYR A 153 -18.20 14.49 -24.29
C TYR A 153 -18.85 13.77 -25.48
N ALA A 154 -19.69 12.76 -25.22
CA ALA A 154 -20.33 11.99 -26.28
C ALA A 154 -21.24 12.88 -27.15
N PHE A 155 -22.06 13.72 -26.52
CA PHE A 155 -22.91 14.68 -27.22
C PHE A 155 -22.08 15.64 -28.09
N GLN A 156 -21.03 16.26 -27.53
CA GLN A 156 -20.18 17.20 -28.27
C GLN A 156 -19.50 16.56 -29.47
N GLN A 157 -18.99 15.33 -29.34
CA GLN A 157 -18.33 14.62 -30.44
C GLN A 157 -19.30 14.34 -31.60
N VAL A 158 -20.54 13.93 -31.30
CA VAL A 158 -21.57 13.68 -32.31
C VAL A 158 -22.07 14.97 -32.91
N PHE A 159 -22.41 15.96 -32.08
CA PHE A 159 -22.97 17.25 -32.49
C PHE A 159 -22.02 18.03 -33.40
N THR A 160 -20.71 18.01 -33.13
CA THR A 160 -19.70 18.67 -33.95
C THR A 160 -19.32 17.86 -35.20
N GLY A 161 -19.79 16.63 -35.33
CA GLY A 161 -19.37 15.70 -36.39
C GLY A 161 -17.94 15.18 -36.24
N ALA A 162 -17.28 15.43 -35.10
CA ALA A 162 -15.91 14.97 -34.83
C ALA A 162 -15.79 13.44 -34.72
N ALA A 163 -16.90 12.77 -34.39
CA ALA A 163 -17.01 11.31 -34.44
C ALA A 163 -18.45 10.87 -34.70
N ASP A 164 -18.61 9.71 -35.32
CA ASP A 164 -19.88 9.01 -35.37
C ASP A 164 -20.34 8.60 -33.96
N TYR A 165 -21.63 8.30 -33.84
CA TYR A 165 -22.29 7.91 -32.60
C TYR A 165 -21.56 6.79 -31.83
N ASN A 166 -21.22 5.69 -32.51
CA ASN A 166 -20.58 4.54 -31.88
C ASN A 166 -19.17 4.90 -31.38
N THR A 167 -18.41 5.65 -32.18
CA THR A 167 -17.06 6.12 -31.80
C THR A 167 -17.08 7.11 -30.63
N ALA A 168 -18.03 8.05 -30.61
CA ALA A 168 -18.18 9.01 -29.51
C ALA A 168 -18.45 8.32 -28.16
N ILE A 169 -19.38 7.36 -28.15
CA ILE A 169 -19.71 6.57 -26.95
C ILE A 169 -18.50 5.75 -26.49
N ARG A 170 -17.78 5.12 -27.42
CA ARG A 170 -16.58 4.34 -27.09
C ARG A 170 -15.52 5.20 -26.39
N ARG A 171 -15.26 6.39 -26.93
CA ARG A 171 -14.27 7.32 -26.37
C ARG A 171 -14.73 7.82 -25.00
N ALA A 172 -16.00 8.20 -24.85
CA ALA A 172 -16.57 8.62 -23.58
C ALA A 172 -16.47 7.53 -22.50
N CYS A 173 -16.75 6.28 -22.85
CA CYS A 173 -16.69 5.15 -21.92
C CYS A 173 -15.26 4.61 -21.69
N SER A 174 -14.24 5.07 -22.41
CA SER A 174 -12.93 4.41 -22.47
C SER A 174 -12.24 4.33 -21.10
N GLY A 175 -12.23 5.43 -20.33
CA GLY A 175 -11.69 5.50 -18.97
C GLY A 175 -12.43 4.56 -18.03
N ILE A 176 -13.76 4.59 -18.05
CA ILE A 176 -14.63 3.71 -17.26
C ILE A 176 -14.38 2.23 -17.58
N VAL A 177 -14.25 1.89 -18.85
CA VAL A 177 -14.03 0.52 -19.33
C VAL A 177 -12.63 0.02 -18.97
N LYS A 178 -11.62 0.89 -18.99
CA LYS A 178 -10.23 0.55 -18.69
C LYS A 178 -9.97 0.44 -17.18
N HIS A 179 -10.51 1.35 -16.39
CA HIS A 179 -10.20 1.50 -14.97
C HIS A 179 -11.31 0.98 -14.04
N GLY A 180 -12.51 0.74 -14.56
CA GLY A 180 -13.65 0.27 -13.79
C GLY A 180 -14.14 1.29 -12.76
N VAL A 181 -14.92 0.80 -11.81
CA VAL A 181 -15.39 1.59 -10.67
C VAL A 181 -14.31 1.62 -9.61
N SER A 182 -13.98 2.82 -9.15
CA SER A 182 -12.97 3.06 -8.12
C SER A 182 -13.58 3.70 -6.88
N VAL A 183 -12.83 3.68 -5.78
CA VAL A 183 -13.16 4.35 -4.52
C VAL A 183 -12.04 5.32 -4.19
N ALA A 184 -12.39 6.53 -3.78
CA ALA A 184 -11.46 7.50 -3.21
C ALA A 184 -11.42 7.37 -1.68
N TYR A 185 -10.21 7.42 -1.12
CA TYR A 185 -10.00 7.57 0.31
C TYR A 185 -9.59 9.00 0.64
N ALA A 186 -9.82 9.42 1.90
CA ALA A 186 -9.35 10.72 2.40
C ALA A 186 -7.84 10.91 2.28
N SER A 187 -7.06 9.83 2.21
CA SER A 187 -5.62 9.84 1.95
C SER A 187 -5.23 10.19 0.50
N GLY A 188 -6.19 10.46 -0.39
CA GLY A 188 -5.93 10.74 -1.80
C GLY A 188 -5.64 9.49 -2.65
N VAL A 189 -5.59 8.31 -2.02
CA VAL A 189 -5.40 7.03 -2.74
C VAL A 189 -6.72 6.62 -3.41
N HIS A 190 -6.63 6.23 -4.67
CA HIS A 190 -7.72 5.59 -5.40
C HIS A 190 -7.47 4.08 -5.53
N THR A 191 -8.52 3.28 -5.33
CA THR A 191 -8.45 1.83 -5.54
C THR A 191 -9.69 1.34 -6.29
N GLY A 192 -9.58 0.25 -7.03
CA GLY A 192 -10.77 -0.40 -7.59
C GLY A 192 -11.74 -0.84 -6.50
N LEU A 193 -13.05 -0.70 -6.75
CA LEU A 193 -14.11 -1.02 -5.80
C LEU A 193 -14.04 -2.49 -5.31
N GLU A 194 -13.70 -3.42 -6.21
CA GLU A 194 -13.42 -4.84 -5.89
C GLU A 194 -12.31 -5.00 -4.84
N ALA A 195 -11.21 -4.27 -5.01
CA ALA A 195 -10.08 -4.31 -4.09
C ALA A 195 -10.41 -3.67 -2.74
N ALA A 196 -11.17 -2.57 -2.72
CA ALA A 196 -11.64 -1.93 -1.49
C ALA A 196 -12.52 -2.86 -0.65
N VAL A 197 -13.54 -3.46 -1.29
CA VAL A 197 -14.47 -4.38 -0.64
C VAL A 197 -13.74 -5.59 -0.09
N ARG A 198 -12.94 -6.26 -0.93
CA ARG A 198 -12.17 -7.43 -0.52
C ARG A 198 -11.25 -7.10 0.66
N ARG A 199 -10.55 -5.97 0.63
CA ARG A 199 -9.68 -5.53 1.73
C ARG A 199 -10.47 -5.35 3.03
N ASN A 200 -11.65 -4.72 2.96
CA ASN A 200 -12.46 -4.47 4.13
C ASN A 200 -13.02 -5.77 4.74
N ILE A 201 -13.54 -6.67 3.90
CA ILE A 201 -14.06 -7.97 4.36
C ILE A 201 -12.93 -8.85 4.93
N MET A 202 -11.80 -8.95 4.23
CA MET A 202 -10.65 -9.74 4.70
C MET A 202 -10.03 -9.14 5.96
N GLY A 203 -10.04 -7.81 6.10
CA GLY A 203 -9.63 -7.12 7.33
C GLY A 203 -10.56 -7.46 8.51
N GLY A 204 -11.88 -7.38 8.30
CA GLY A 204 -12.86 -7.78 9.32
C GLY A 204 -12.75 -9.26 9.69
N LEU A 205 -12.58 -10.14 8.70
CA LEU A 205 -12.33 -11.57 8.92
C LEU A 205 -11.04 -11.82 9.71
N GLY A 206 -9.99 -11.05 9.41
CA GLY A 206 -8.71 -11.13 10.11
C GLY A 206 -8.81 -10.75 11.57
N LEU A 207 -9.37 -9.58 11.87
CA LEU A 207 -9.60 -9.11 13.25
C LEU A 207 -10.45 -10.11 14.05
N MET A 208 -11.51 -10.65 13.42
CA MET A 208 -12.35 -11.67 14.03
C MET A 208 -11.56 -12.94 14.35
N THR A 209 -10.74 -13.40 13.41
CA THR A 209 -9.90 -14.59 13.55
C THR A 209 -8.88 -14.41 14.66
N GLU A 210 -8.23 -13.24 14.72
CA GLU A 210 -7.28 -12.85 15.78
C GLU A 210 -7.96 -12.88 17.15
N GLN A 211 -9.13 -12.23 17.31
CA GLN A 211 -9.87 -12.20 18.58
C GLN A 211 -10.35 -13.59 19.04
N ILE A 212 -10.88 -14.41 18.12
CA ILE A 212 -11.25 -15.80 18.45
C ILE A 212 -10.02 -16.60 18.87
N SER A 213 -8.89 -16.38 18.21
CA SER A 213 -7.64 -17.08 18.54
C SER A 213 -7.11 -16.67 19.90
N GLN A 214 -7.18 -15.39 20.25
CA GLN A 214 -6.85 -14.89 21.58
C GLN A 214 -7.75 -15.49 22.65
N GLN A 215 -9.07 -15.56 22.40
CA GLN A 215 -9.97 -16.20 23.34
C GLN A 215 -9.62 -17.69 23.56
N ASN A 216 -9.27 -18.41 22.48
CA ASN A 216 -8.83 -19.79 22.58
C ASN A 216 -7.46 -19.91 23.28
N HIS A 217 -6.54 -18.98 23.02
CA HIS A 217 -5.25 -18.88 23.69
C HIS A 217 -5.43 -18.84 25.21
N ASP A 218 -6.26 -17.91 25.68
CA ASP A 218 -6.48 -17.69 27.12
C ASP A 218 -7.23 -18.88 27.75
N ALA A 219 -8.25 -19.41 27.06
CA ALA A 219 -9.04 -20.53 27.55
C ALA A 219 -8.24 -21.83 27.68
N LEU A 220 -7.24 -22.04 26.82
CA LEU A 220 -6.37 -23.22 26.83
C LEU A 220 -5.11 -23.03 27.68
N GLY A 221 -4.91 -21.84 28.28
CA GLY A 221 -3.70 -21.53 29.04
C GLY A 221 -2.43 -21.55 28.18
N CYS A 222 -2.56 -21.16 26.90
CA CYS A 222 -1.44 -21.02 26.00
C CYS A 222 -0.51 -19.87 26.42
N ASN A 223 0.73 -19.91 25.95
CA ASN A 223 1.78 -18.93 26.27
C ASN A 223 2.65 -18.62 25.04
N GLY A 224 2.07 -18.80 23.85
CA GLY A 224 2.79 -18.67 22.60
C GLY A 224 1.90 -18.86 21.38
N TRP A 225 2.51 -18.57 20.22
CA TRP A 225 1.86 -18.52 18.92
C TRP A 225 2.68 -19.27 17.87
N GLU A 226 2.01 -20.02 17.01
CA GLU A 226 2.60 -20.58 15.80
C GLU A 226 2.01 -19.92 14.56
N ILE A 227 2.86 -19.32 13.72
CA ILE A 227 2.43 -18.72 12.46
C ILE A 227 2.28 -19.83 11.41
N SER A 228 1.15 -19.91 10.71
CA SER A 228 0.96 -20.86 9.60
C SER A 228 1.96 -20.62 8.46
N ALA A 229 2.35 -21.65 7.72
CA ALA A 229 3.19 -21.52 6.51
C ALA A 229 2.45 -21.92 5.23
N HIS A 230 2.84 -21.33 4.11
CA HIS A 230 2.42 -21.71 2.77
C HIS A 230 3.52 -21.44 1.74
N ALA A 231 3.49 -22.18 0.62
CA ALA A 231 4.40 -21.96 -0.50
C ALA A 231 4.25 -20.54 -1.08
N ASN A 232 5.31 -20.06 -1.75
CA ASN A 232 5.33 -18.78 -2.48
C ASN A 232 4.95 -17.58 -1.60
N SER A 233 5.36 -17.61 -0.32
CA SER A 233 5.08 -16.53 0.63
C SER A 233 5.77 -15.24 0.19
N ALA A 234 5.18 -14.11 0.60
CA ALA A 234 5.78 -12.82 0.33
C ALA A 234 7.10 -12.69 1.13
N PRO A 235 8.15 -12.04 0.61
CA PRO A 235 9.47 -12.13 1.26
C PRO A 235 9.56 -11.43 2.62
N ASP A 236 8.64 -10.52 2.95
CA ASP A 236 8.49 -9.94 4.29
C ASP A 236 7.83 -10.91 5.30
N HIS A 237 7.26 -12.02 4.86
CA HIS A 237 6.61 -13.04 5.70
C HIS A 237 7.28 -14.41 5.61
N GLU A 238 8.00 -14.70 4.53
CA GLU A 238 8.65 -15.99 4.30
C GLU A 238 9.59 -16.44 5.44
N PRO A 239 10.41 -15.57 6.06
CA PRO A 239 11.36 -16.02 7.09
C PRO A 239 10.73 -16.25 8.45
N ILE A 240 9.49 -15.79 8.65
CA ILE A 240 8.81 -15.80 9.94
C ILE A 240 7.65 -16.80 9.98
N GLN A 241 7.22 -17.30 8.81
CA GLN A 241 6.13 -18.28 8.70
C GLN A 241 6.55 -19.64 9.25
N GLY A 242 5.59 -20.41 9.77
CA GLY A 242 5.80 -21.78 10.25
C GLY A 242 6.54 -21.90 11.57
N LEU A 243 6.95 -20.78 12.17
CA LEU A 243 7.71 -20.75 13.41
C LEU A 243 6.81 -20.52 14.63
N GLN A 244 7.28 -21.03 15.77
CA GLN A 244 6.69 -20.84 17.09
C GLN A 244 7.37 -19.69 17.84
N TYR A 245 6.58 -18.89 18.54
CA TYR A 245 7.01 -17.71 19.27
C TYR A 245 6.37 -17.69 20.66
N SER A 246 7.07 -17.15 21.65
CA SER A 246 6.42 -16.72 22.90
C SER A 246 5.50 -15.53 22.63
N ASP A 247 4.58 -15.25 23.55
CA ASP A 247 3.67 -14.08 23.43
C ASP A 247 4.43 -12.78 23.15
N ALA A 248 5.45 -12.48 23.97
CA ALA A 248 6.24 -11.26 23.82
C ALA A 248 6.97 -11.20 22.46
N ALA A 249 7.50 -12.34 21.99
CA ALA A 249 8.20 -12.40 20.71
C ALA A 249 7.24 -12.23 19.53
N TYR A 250 6.06 -12.86 19.59
CA TYR A 250 5.03 -12.72 18.57
C TYR A 250 4.49 -11.28 18.52
N GLU A 251 4.23 -10.67 19.67
CA GLU A 251 3.72 -9.29 19.73
C GLU A 251 4.74 -8.29 19.16
N ALA A 252 6.00 -8.36 19.60
CA ALA A 252 7.07 -7.53 19.07
C ALA A 252 7.25 -7.71 17.55
N LEU A 253 7.28 -8.97 17.09
CA LEU A 253 7.36 -9.29 15.66
C LEU A 253 6.17 -8.69 14.91
N ASN A 254 4.95 -8.98 15.34
CA ASN A 254 3.75 -8.61 14.62
C ASN A 254 3.59 -7.08 14.57
N ASN A 255 3.96 -6.36 15.63
CA ASN A 255 3.93 -4.89 15.67
C ASN A 255 5.01 -4.25 14.78
N SER A 256 6.09 -4.96 14.46
CA SER A 256 7.13 -4.47 13.54
C SER A 256 6.73 -4.56 12.06
N LEU A 257 5.72 -5.39 11.72
CA LEU A 257 5.33 -5.64 10.34
C LEU A 257 4.40 -4.54 9.81
N VAL A 258 4.74 -4.00 8.63
CA VAL A 258 3.83 -3.13 7.86
C VAL A 258 2.50 -3.85 7.57
N ARG A 259 2.59 -5.16 7.29
CA ARG A 259 1.43 -6.04 7.12
C ARG A 259 1.41 -7.03 8.27
N ARG A 260 0.66 -6.71 9.32
CA ARG A 260 0.52 -7.57 10.51
C ARG A 260 -0.01 -8.98 10.13
N ILE A 261 0.53 -10.02 10.77
CA ILE A 261 -0.04 -11.36 10.79
C ILE A 261 -1.44 -11.29 11.42
N GLY A 262 -2.38 -12.04 10.86
CA GLY A 262 -3.80 -11.92 11.18
C GLY A 262 -4.55 -10.96 10.24
N THR A 263 -3.86 -10.05 9.56
CA THR A 263 -4.46 -9.35 8.40
C THR A 263 -4.46 -10.31 7.21
N LEU A 264 -5.54 -11.08 7.04
CA LEU A 264 -5.66 -12.23 6.13
C LEU A 264 -5.42 -11.94 4.63
N ASN A 265 -5.05 -10.72 4.26
CA ASN A 265 -4.47 -10.42 2.96
C ASN A 265 -3.08 -11.05 2.76
N CYS A 266 -2.34 -11.37 3.84
CA CYS A 266 -1.04 -12.05 3.77
C CYS A 266 -1.16 -13.58 3.62
N GLY A 267 -2.34 -14.17 3.90
CA GLY A 267 -2.54 -15.62 3.86
C GLY A 267 -2.15 -16.37 5.13
N HIS A 268 -1.62 -15.67 6.15
CA HIS A 268 -1.14 -16.27 7.39
C HIS A 268 -2.15 -16.07 8.53
N VAL A 269 -2.23 -17.06 9.42
CA VAL A 269 -2.89 -16.99 10.72
C VAL A 269 -1.92 -17.40 11.82
N ALA A 270 -2.10 -16.87 13.01
CA ALA A 270 -1.39 -17.30 14.20
C ALA A 270 -2.29 -18.21 15.04
N SER A 271 -1.81 -19.42 15.34
CA SER A 271 -2.53 -20.39 16.17
C SER A 271 -1.96 -20.38 17.59
N PRO A 272 -2.79 -20.46 18.64
CA PRO A 272 -2.30 -20.52 20.00
C PRO A 272 -1.65 -21.87 20.30
N ILE A 273 -0.55 -21.85 21.05
CA ILE A 273 0.24 -23.03 21.42
C ILE A 273 0.70 -22.95 22.88
N ILE A 274 1.04 -24.10 23.46
CA ILE A 274 1.82 -24.16 24.69
C ILE A 274 3.28 -24.35 24.28
N LEU A 275 4.06 -23.27 24.38
CA LEU A 275 5.44 -23.24 23.94
C LEU A 275 6.27 -24.31 24.67
N GLY A 276 7.03 -25.10 23.89
CA GLY A 276 7.81 -26.23 24.40
C GLY A 276 7.02 -27.52 24.63
N VAL A 277 5.68 -27.48 24.55
CA VAL A 277 4.81 -28.68 24.68
C VAL A 277 4.15 -29.01 23.34
N THR A 278 3.58 -28.01 22.67
CA THR A 278 2.95 -28.18 21.35
C THR A 278 4.02 -28.43 20.30
N ARG A 279 3.97 -29.59 19.64
CA ARG A 279 4.89 -29.90 18.54
C ARG A 279 4.69 -28.92 17.38
N PRO A 280 5.78 -28.40 16.77
CA PRO A 280 5.68 -27.59 15.56
C PRO A 280 4.89 -28.31 14.47
N GLN A 281 4.01 -27.58 13.80
CA GLN A 281 3.25 -28.05 12.64
C GLN A 281 4.15 -28.25 11.42
N TYR A 282 5.25 -27.50 11.35
CA TYR A 282 6.20 -27.55 10.25
C TYR A 282 7.60 -27.87 10.76
N THR A 283 8.29 -28.75 10.06
CA THR A 283 9.70 -29.04 10.32
C THR A 283 10.60 -27.96 9.72
N ALA A 284 11.79 -27.78 10.28
CA ALA A 284 12.78 -26.84 9.72
C ALA A 284 13.14 -27.20 8.25
N ALA A 285 13.15 -28.49 7.91
CA ALA A 285 13.39 -28.96 6.55
C ALA A 285 12.26 -28.56 5.59
N GLU A 286 10.99 -28.65 6.00
CA GLU A 286 9.85 -28.23 5.18
C GLU A 286 9.84 -26.71 4.97
N LEU A 287 10.15 -25.92 5.99
CA LEU A 287 10.22 -24.45 5.86
C LEU A 287 11.37 -24.01 4.96
N GLU A 288 12.52 -24.67 5.10
CA GLU A 288 13.66 -24.43 4.21
C GLU A 288 13.35 -24.86 2.77
N GLN A 289 12.63 -25.96 2.58
CA GLN A 289 12.17 -26.40 1.27
C GLN A 289 11.24 -25.35 0.62
N PHE A 290 10.29 -24.77 1.38
CA PHE A 290 9.45 -23.69 0.86
C PHE A 290 10.26 -22.48 0.41
N ARG A 291 11.28 -22.09 1.18
CA ARG A 291 12.17 -20.98 0.84
C ARG A 291 12.97 -21.27 -0.43
N GLN A 292 13.58 -22.45 -0.50
CA GLN A 292 14.36 -22.88 -1.65
C GLN A 292 13.50 -23.00 -2.91
N ASP A 293 12.30 -23.57 -2.82
CA ASP A 293 11.39 -23.67 -3.96
C ASP A 293 10.90 -22.31 -4.44
N ASN A 294 10.63 -21.38 -3.50
CA ASN A 294 10.24 -20.02 -3.84
C ASN A 294 11.37 -19.27 -4.56
N GLU A 295 12.60 -19.32 -4.03
CA GLU A 295 13.77 -18.67 -4.64
C GLU A 295 14.17 -19.31 -5.97
N LYS A 296 14.21 -20.65 -6.01
CA LYS A 296 14.53 -21.44 -7.20
C LYS A 296 13.62 -21.07 -8.35
N GLY A 297 12.33 -20.86 -8.10
CA GLY A 297 11.40 -20.28 -9.07
C GLY A 297 11.37 -21.01 -10.42
N VAL A 298 10.98 -20.28 -11.47
CA VAL A 298 10.91 -20.78 -12.85
C VAL A 298 11.32 -19.68 -13.84
N THR A 299 12.08 -20.04 -14.87
CA THR A 299 12.33 -19.18 -16.03
C THR A 299 11.30 -19.44 -17.12
N PHE A 300 10.58 -18.40 -17.54
CA PHE A 300 9.60 -18.44 -18.60
C PHE A 300 9.91 -17.34 -19.62
N GLU A 301 9.98 -17.70 -20.91
CA GLU A 301 10.30 -16.78 -22.03
C GLU A 301 11.55 -15.91 -21.78
N GLY A 302 12.61 -16.50 -21.23
CA GLY A 302 13.89 -15.82 -20.98
C GLY A 302 13.93 -14.95 -19.72
N ARG A 303 12.85 -14.92 -18.93
CA ARG A 303 12.78 -14.20 -17.66
C ARG A 303 12.62 -15.14 -16.48
N HIS A 304 13.44 -14.94 -15.45
CA HIS A 304 13.30 -15.63 -14.17
C HIS A 304 12.19 -15.03 -13.31
N TYR A 305 11.40 -15.90 -12.67
CA TYR A 305 10.40 -15.55 -11.66
C TYR A 305 10.63 -16.40 -10.41
N THR A 306 10.71 -15.78 -9.23
CA THR A 306 10.49 -16.52 -7.98
C THR A 306 9.06 -17.08 -7.96
N GLY A 307 8.79 -18.07 -7.12
CA GLY A 307 7.43 -18.60 -6.94
C GLY A 307 6.43 -17.50 -6.58
N TYR A 308 6.81 -16.59 -5.68
CA TYR A 308 6.02 -15.40 -5.32
C TYR A 308 5.77 -14.49 -6.54
N GLU A 309 6.81 -14.14 -7.29
CA GLU A 309 6.68 -13.29 -8.48
C GLU A 309 5.78 -13.92 -9.56
N ALA A 310 5.88 -15.24 -9.75
CA ALA A 310 5.01 -16.00 -10.65
C ALA A 310 3.54 -15.88 -10.23
N THR A 311 3.22 -16.04 -8.92
CA THR A 311 1.84 -15.83 -8.44
C THR A 311 1.36 -14.38 -8.63
N GLN A 312 2.25 -13.38 -8.49
CA GLN A 312 1.89 -11.99 -8.72
C GLN A 312 1.63 -11.70 -10.21
N MET A 313 2.40 -12.31 -11.10
CA MET A 313 2.19 -12.22 -12.54
C MET A 313 0.89 -12.91 -12.96
N GLN A 314 0.61 -14.12 -12.45
CA GLN A 314 -0.65 -14.82 -12.67
C GLN A 314 -1.84 -13.94 -12.24
N ARG A 315 -1.81 -13.37 -11.04
CA ARG A 315 -2.83 -12.44 -10.53
C ARG A 315 -2.99 -11.18 -11.39
N ARG A 316 -1.93 -10.75 -12.08
CA ARG A 316 -1.97 -9.60 -13.01
C ARG A 316 -2.71 -9.97 -14.29
N MET A 317 -2.41 -11.13 -14.88
CA MET A 317 -3.11 -11.64 -16.06
C MET A 317 -4.60 -11.86 -15.77
N GLU A 318 -4.94 -12.41 -14.60
CA GLU A 318 -6.34 -12.56 -14.15
C GLU A 318 -7.09 -11.20 -14.13
N ARG A 319 -6.46 -10.15 -13.59
CA ARG A 319 -7.03 -8.79 -13.60
C ARG A 319 -7.25 -8.26 -15.02
N ALA A 320 -6.29 -8.51 -15.92
CA ALA A 320 -6.40 -8.11 -17.32
C ALA A 320 -7.55 -8.85 -18.03
N ILE A 321 -7.72 -10.15 -17.78
CA ILE A 321 -8.85 -10.95 -18.28
C ILE A 321 -10.17 -10.42 -17.75
N ARG A 322 -10.30 -10.16 -16.44
CA ARG A 322 -11.54 -9.61 -15.86
C ARG A 322 -11.87 -8.24 -16.46
N ALA A 323 -10.87 -7.37 -16.61
CA ALA A 323 -11.05 -6.09 -17.29
C ALA A 323 -11.54 -6.29 -18.74
N GLN A 324 -10.92 -7.21 -19.49
CA GLN A 324 -11.30 -7.50 -20.87
C GLN A 324 -12.71 -8.10 -20.99
N LYS A 325 -13.13 -8.97 -20.07
CA LYS A 325 -14.52 -9.47 -19.99
C LYS A 325 -15.51 -8.32 -19.82
N ARG A 326 -15.23 -7.36 -18.92
CA ARG A 326 -16.04 -6.13 -18.76
C ARG A 326 -16.08 -5.32 -20.06
N ARG A 327 -14.96 -5.22 -20.79
CA ARG A 327 -14.92 -4.54 -22.10
C ARG A 327 -15.82 -5.19 -23.14
N VAL A 328 -15.90 -6.52 -23.15
CA VAL A 328 -16.78 -7.28 -24.05
C VAL A 328 -18.25 -7.10 -23.66
N LEU A 329 -18.60 -7.09 -22.37
CA LEU A 329 -19.98 -6.83 -21.92
C LEU A 329 -20.52 -5.46 -22.34
N LEU A 330 -19.62 -4.49 -22.49
CA LEU A 330 -19.94 -3.11 -22.83
C LEU A 330 -19.78 -2.80 -24.32
N ALA A 331 -19.40 -3.79 -25.13
CA ALA A 331 -19.17 -3.60 -26.55
C ALA A 331 -20.50 -3.54 -27.34
N GLY A 332 -20.60 -2.59 -28.26
CA GLY A 332 -21.61 -2.63 -29.32
C GLY A 332 -21.31 -3.73 -30.35
N PRO A 333 -22.25 -4.04 -31.27
CA PRO A 333 -22.10 -5.11 -32.25
C PRO A 333 -20.82 -4.99 -33.09
N GLU A 334 -20.46 -3.78 -33.49
CA GLU A 334 -19.33 -3.49 -34.38
C GLU A 334 -17.96 -3.68 -33.70
N ASP A 335 -17.89 -3.53 -32.37
CA ASP A 335 -16.64 -3.65 -31.60
C ASP A 335 -16.50 -4.99 -30.86
N ALA A 336 -17.52 -5.85 -30.96
CA ALA A 336 -17.55 -7.10 -30.23
C ALA A 336 -16.42 -8.04 -30.68
N ALA A 337 -16.26 -8.26 -31.98
CA ALA A 337 -15.29 -9.21 -32.55
C ALA A 337 -13.82 -8.96 -32.14
N PRO A 338 -13.25 -7.74 -32.25
CA PRO A 338 -11.86 -7.50 -31.83
C PRO A 338 -11.67 -7.66 -30.32
N ARG A 339 -12.66 -7.23 -29.50
CA ARG A 339 -12.59 -7.36 -28.04
C ARG A 339 -12.67 -8.82 -27.59
N LYS A 340 -13.50 -9.62 -28.26
CA LYS A 340 -13.60 -11.07 -28.08
C LYS A 340 -12.29 -11.77 -28.45
N SER A 341 -11.70 -11.45 -29.61
CA SER A 341 -10.42 -12.02 -30.05
C SER A 341 -9.30 -11.73 -29.05
N ARG A 342 -9.23 -10.50 -28.53
CA ARG A 342 -8.27 -10.13 -27.48
C ARG A 342 -8.48 -10.90 -26.17
N LEU A 343 -9.73 -11.18 -25.80
CA LEU A 343 -10.03 -12.00 -24.61
C LEU A 343 -9.52 -13.43 -24.77
N VAL A 344 -9.67 -14.02 -25.96
CA VAL A 344 -9.16 -15.38 -26.26
C VAL A 344 -7.64 -15.41 -26.13
N LEU A 345 -6.92 -14.44 -26.70
CA LEU A 345 -5.47 -14.34 -26.59
C LEU A 345 -5.01 -14.22 -25.13
N LEU A 346 -5.61 -13.32 -24.34
CA LEU A 346 -5.28 -13.17 -22.92
C LEU A 346 -5.51 -14.47 -22.13
N GLN A 347 -6.54 -15.24 -22.47
CA GLN A 347 -6.81 -16.53 -21.82
C GLN A 347 -5.80 -17.61 -22.24
N GLN A 348 -5.34 -17.59 -23.48
CA GLN A 348 -4.28 -18.49 -23.96
C GLN A 348 -2.95 -18.14 -23.30
N GLU A 349 -2.57 -16.86 -23.25
CA GLU A 349 -1.38 -16.36 -22.55
C GLU A 349 -1.41 -16.76 -21.07
N TYR A 350 -2.55 -16.57 -20.40
CA TYR A 350 -2.74 -16.96 -19.01
C TYR A 350 -2.52 -18.45 -18.76
N ARG A 351 -3.07 -19.31 -19.63
CA ARG A 351 -2.89 -20.77 -19.52
C ARG A 351 -1.44 -21.16 -19.81
N SER A 352 -0.88 -20.67 -20.91
CA SER A 352 0.52 -20.91 -21.29
C SER A 352 1.49 -20.49 -20.19
N PHE A 353 1.31 -19.30 -19.63
CA PHE A 353 2.10 -18.83 -18.51
C PHE A 353 1.92 -19.71 -17.28
N SER A 354 0.68 -19.95 -16.84
CA SER A 354 0.39 -20.74 -15.64
C SER A 354 0.98 -22.14 -15.74
N ASP A 355 0.78 -22.83 -16.87
CA ASP A 355 1.36 -24.14 -17.14
C ASP A 355 2.90 -24.07 -17.18
N GLY A 356 3.46 -23.05 -17.86
CA GLY A 356 4.90 -22.85 -18.00
C GLY A 356 5.63 -22.53 -16.70
N VAL A 357 4.95 -21.92 -15.72
CA VAL A 357 5.50 -21.65 -14.38
C VAL A 357 5.02 -22.65 -13.31
N GLY A 358 4.31 -23.71 -13.70
CA GLY A 358 3.85 -24.75 -12.79
C GLY A 358 2.76 -24.31 -11.80
N LEU A 359 2.01 -23.26 -12.12
CA LEU A 359 0.87 -22.81 -11.32
C LEU A 359 -0.44 -23.36 -11.89
N ARG A 360 -1.33 -23.81 -11.01
CA ARG A 360 -2.71 -24.14 -11.40
C ARG A 360 -3.42 -22.89 -11.91
N THR A 361 -4.23 -23.04 -12.95
CA THR A 361 -5.19 -22.01 -13.38
C THR A 361 -6.34 -21.88 -12.37
N GLU A 362 -6.65 -20.64 -12.01
CA GLU A 362 -7.69 -20.25 -11.07
C GLU A 362 -8.86 -19.64 -11.86
N ASP A 363 -9.59 -20.47 -12.60
CA ASP A 363 -10.72 -20.02 -13.45
C ASP A 363 -11.78 -19.25 -12.65
N GLU A 364 -11.94 -19.61 -11.38
CA GLU A 364 -12.77 -18.93 -10.40
C GLU A 364 -12.39 -17.44 -10.23
N ARG A 365 -11.11 -17.08 -10.39
CA ARG A 365 -10.63 -15.69 -10.36
C ARG A 365 -10.93 -14.95 -11.64
N LEU A 366 -11.27 -15.64 -12.73
CA LEU A 366 -11.56 -15.01 -14.01
C LEU A 366 -13.03 -14.61 -14.12
N GLU A 367 -13.91 -15.07 -13.24
CA GLU A 367 -15.35 -14.79 -13.28
C GLU A 367 -15.65 -13.28 -13.21
N VAL A 368 -16.70 -12.87 -13.93
CA VAL A 368 -17.23 -11.50 -13.95
C VAL A 368 -18.75 -11.60 -14.05
N SER A 369 -19.48 -10.93 -13.15
CA SER A 369 -20.94 -10.92 -13.18
C SER A 369 -21.48 -10.45 -14.55
N GLY A 370 -22.51 -11.14 -15.04
CA GLY A 370 -23.07 -10.91 -16.38
C GLY A 370 -22.26 -11.49 -17.54
N PHE A 371 -21.10 -12.10 -17.30
CA PHE A 371 -20.29 -12.80 -18.29
C PHE A 371 -20.30 -14.31 -18.05
N GLY A 372 -21.27 -15.03 -18.63
CA GLY A 372 -21.49 -16.45 -18.40
C GLY A 372 -21.16 -17.36 -19.59
N PRO A 373 -21.47 -18.67 -19.47
CA PRO A 373 -21.24 -19.66 -20.52
C PRO A 373 -21.94 -19.33 -21.84
N LYS A 374 -23.09 -18.64 -21.81
CA LYS A 374 -23.79 -18.21 -23.02
C LYS A 374 -23.00 -17.16 -23.80
N GLN A 375 -22.46 -16.14 -23.12
CA GLN A 375 -21.59 -15.13 -23.73
C GLN A 375 -20.29 -15.76 -24.24
N MET A 376 -19.75 -16.75 -23.52
CA MET A 376 -18.57 -17.50 -23.96
C MET A 376 -18.86 -18.39 -25.18
N LYS A 377 -20.02 -19.05 -25.22
CA LYS A 377 -20.44 -19.89 -26.35
C LYS A 377 -20.69 -19.06 -27.61
N GLN A 378 -21.28 -17.87 -27.46
CA GLN A 378 -21.42 -16.89 -28.53
C GLN A 378 -20.06 -16.32 -29.01
N LEU A 379 -19.04 -16.36 -28.15
CA LEU A 379 -17.64 -16.05 -28.50
C LEU A 379 -16.99 -17.14 -29.37
N LEU A 380 -17.26 -18.40 -29.08
CA LEU A 380 -16.65 -19.57 -29.74
C LEU A 380 -17.35 -19.96 -31.05
N LEU A 381 -18.62 -19.54 -31.25
CA LEU A 381 -19.41 -19.82 -32.44
C LEU A 381 -19.19 -18.82 -33.59
N GLU A 382 -18.70 -17.63 -33.30
CA GLU A 382 -18.31 -16.65 -34.32
C GLU A 382 -16.90 -17.00 -34.82
N LYS A 383 -16.81 -17.87 -35.84
CA LYS A 383 -15.55 -18.05 -36.59
C LYS A 383 -15.11 -16.67 -37.13
N PRO A 384 -13.79 -16.36 -37.17
CA PRO A 384 -13.33 -15.18 -37.87
C PRO A 384 -13.87 -15.23 -39.30
N ALA A 385 -14.58 -14.18 -39.72
CA ALA A 385 -15.04 -14.07 -41.10
C ALA A 385 -13.81 -14.11 -42.01
N SER A 386 -13.63 -15.23 -42.70
CA SER A 386 -12.72 -15.33 -43.82
C SER A 386 -13.25 -14.44 -44.95
N SER A 387 -12.34 -13.73 -45.61
CA SER A 387 -12.50 -12.93 -46.83
C SER A 387 -13.14 -11.53 -46.70
N THR A 388 -12.35 -10.57 -46.24
CA THR A 388 -12.33 -9.25 -46.89
C THR A 388 -10.90 -8.75 -46.90
N VAL A 389 -10.34 -8.57 -48.09
CA VAL A 389 -9.04 -7.96 -48.32
C VAL A 389 -9.14 -6.51 -47.82
N LEU A 390 -8.59 -6.23 -46.64
CA LEU A 390 -8.40 -4.89 -46.11
C LEU A 390 -6.92 -4.53 -46.30
N THR A 391 -6.68 -3.34 -46.82
CA THR A 391 -5.35 -2.79 -47.13
C THR A 391 -4.47 -2.67 -45.87
N PRO A 392 -3.13 -2.66 -46.03
CA PRO A 392 -2.18 -2.94 -44.93
C PRO A 392 -2.10 -1.88 -43.81
N GLU A 393 -2.85 -0.78 -43.89
CA GLU A 393 -2.66 0.37 -43.01
C GLU A 393 -3.65 0.44 -41.83
N VAL A 394 -4.69 -0.41 -41.81
CA VAL A 394 -5.77 -0.37 -40.78
C VAL A 394 -5.71 -1.54 -39.78
N ILE A 395 -4.75 -2.46 -39.91
CA ILE A 395 -4.60 -3.62 -39.03
C ILE A 395 -3.24 -3.59 -38.32
N LYS A 396 -3.05 -2.62 -37.42
CA LYS A 396 -2.29 -2.95 -36.21
C LYS A 396 -3.30 -3.23 -35.11
N PRO A 397 -3.45 -4.48 -34.63
CA PRO A 397 -4.14 -4.71 -33.37
C PRO A 397 -3.49 -3.76 -32.34
N PRO A 398 -4.27 -3.11 -31.47
CA PRO A 398 -3.66 -2.33 -30.39
C PRO A 398 -2.66 -3.24 -29.69
N GLU A 399 -1.41 -2.78 -29.59
CA GLU A 399 -0.36 -3.55 -28.93
C GLU A 399 -0.89 -4.06 -27.59
N PRO A 400 -0.60 -5.33 -27.24
CA PRO A 400 -0.83 -5.82 -25.89
C PRO A 400 -0.41 -4.73 -24.90
N PRO A 401 -1.25 -4.36 -23.92
CA PRO A 401 -0.76 -3.48 -22.88
C PRO A 401 0.45 -4.18 -22.26
N GLU A 402 1.61 -3.53 -22.33
CA GLU A 402 2.82 -3.99 -21.69
C GLU A 402 2.49 -4.14 -20.19
N LEU A 403 2.43 -5.39 -19.73
CA LEU A 403 2.12 -5.66 -18.35
C LEU A 403 3.35 -5.26 -17.53
N PRO A 404 3.21 -4.35 -16.55
CA PRO A 404 4.36 -4.00 -15.73
C PRO A 404 4.94 -5.25 -15.07
N ASP A 405 6.22 -5.23 -14.76
CA ASP A 405 6.87 -6.33 -14.05
C ASP A 405 6.19 -6.63 -12.71
N PRO A 406 6.06 -7.91 -12.29
CA PRO A 406 5.70 -8.23 -10.92
C PRO A 406 6.66 -7.54 -9.95
N PRO A 407 6.19 -7.15 -8.75
CA PRO A 407 7.07 -6.59 -7.74
C PRO A 407 8.19 -7.59 -7.46
N LYS A 408 9.44 -7.13 -7.57
CA LYS A 408 10.60 -7.98 -7.28
C LYS A 408 10.55 -8.44 -5.83
N SER A 409 10.94 -9.68 -5.57
CA SER A 409 11.12 -10.17 -4.19
C SER A 409 12.08 -9.23 -3.44
N PRO A 410 11.69 -8.62 -2.30
CA PRO A 410 12.66 -7.92 -1.47
C PRO A 410 13.76 -8.88 -1.02
N ALA A 411 14.98 -8.35 -0.86
CA ALA A 411 16.08 -9.11 -0.25
C ALA A 411 15.63 -9.64 1.13
N PRO A 412 16.10 -10.82 1.56
CA PRO A 412 15.70 -11.42 2.84
C PRO A 412 15.84 -10.41 3.99
N PRO A 413 14.84 -10.29 4.89
CA PRO A 413 14.96 -9.42 6.05
C PRO A 413 16.12 -9.89 6.91
N GLU A 414 17.09 -9.01 7.12
CA GLU A 414 18.10 -9.20 8.16
C GLU A 414 17.41 -9.24 9.52
N LEU A 415 17.73 -10.24 10.34
CA LEU A 415 17.30 -10.35 11.75
C LEU A 415 17.47 -9.00 12.47
N PRO A 416 16.58 -8.65 13.44
CA PRO A 416 16.63 -7.36 14.11
C PRO A 416 18.02 -7.17 14.75
N LYS A 417 18.77 -6.23 14.18
CA LYS A 417 20.07 -5.82 14.68
C LYS A 417 19.85 -5.04 15.98
N PRO A 418 20.77 -5.12 16.95
CA PRO A 418 20.68 -4.35 18.20
C PRO A 418 20.42 -2.87 17.89
N GLU A 419 19.62 -2.21 18.73
CA GLU A 419 19.34 -0.79 18.60
C GLU A 419 20.66 -0.02 18.51
N ARG A 420 20.82 0.77 17.44
CA ARG A 420 22.07 1.45 17.11
C ARG A 420 22.19 2.86 17.71
N PHE A 421 21.17 3.31 18.42
CA PHE A 421 21.09 4.63 19.04
C PHE A 421 20.13 4.61 20.24
N THR A 422 20.19 5.65 21.07
CA THR A 422 19.28 5.93 22.17
C THR A 422 18.72 7.35 22.04
N ASP A 423 17.43 7.51 22.30
CA ASP A 423 16.83 8.83 22.50
C ASP A 423 17.16 9.31 23.91
N ILE A 424 18.04 10.31 24.00
CA ILE A 424 18.54 10.86 25.26
C ILE A 424 17.92 12.21 25.58
N THR A 425 16.87 12.62 24.87
CA THR A 425 16.22 13.93 25.07
C THR A 425 15.90 14.19 26.54
N GLY A 426 15.34 13.20 27.24
CA GLY A 426 14.99 13.31 28.66
C GLY A 426 16.19 13.29 29.61
N ASN A 427 17.32 12.68 29.21
CA ASN A 427 18.56 12.60 29.98
C ASN A 427 19.53 13.75 29.68
N TRP A 428 19.26 14.53 28.64
CA TRP A 428 20.06 15.69 28.26
C TRP A 428 19.83 16.88 29.22
N TYR A 429 18.64 16.98 29.82
CA TYR A 429 18.28 18.07 30.75
C TYR A 429 18.69 17.89 32.23
N PRO A 430 18.69 16.68 32.83
CA PRO A 430 19.06 16.48 34.23
C PRO A 430 20.48 16.96 34.60
N ASP A 431 21.42 16.88 33.66
CA ASP A 431 22.80 17.35 33.83
C ASP A 431 23.03 18.76 33.24
N ALA A 432 21.99 19.39 32.70
CA ALA A 432 22.08 20.71 32.10
C ALA A 432 22.42 21.78 33.14
N LYS A 433 23.28 22.71 32.74
CA LYS A 433 23.62 23.92 33.51
C LYS A 433 23.35 25.16 32.66
N PRO A 434 22.07 25.49 32.41
CA PRO A 434 21.66 26.69 31.66
C PRO A 434 22.45 27.94 32.01
N ASN A 435 22.87 28.71 31.00
CA ASN A 435 23.56 30.00 31.22
C ASN A 435 24.87 29.87 32.02
N SER A 436 25.56 28.73 31.90
CA SER A 436 26.79 28.47 32.67
C SER A 436 28.03 29.11 32.05
N HIS A 437 28.04 29.36 30.74
CA HIS A 437 29.21 29.92 30.04
C HIS A 437 28.75 30.90 28.96
N PRO A 438 29.51 31.96 28.66
CA PRO A 438 29.21 32.78 27.50
C PRO A 438 29.46 31.99 26.20
N VAL A 439 28.64 32.22 25.18
CA VAL A 439 28.97 31.84 23.79
C VAL A 439 30.14 32.71 23.33
N LEU A 440 31.24 32.07 22.91
CA LEU A 440 32.47 32.78 22.51
C LEU A 440 32.84 32.49 21.05
N GLU A 441 33.47 33.47 20.40
CA GLU A 441 34.06 33.30 19.06
C GLU A 441 35.52 32.84 19.21
N LEU A 442 35.85 31.69 18.61
CA LEU A 442 37.16 31.08 18.74
C LEU A 442 38.20 31.84 17.91
N GLN A 443 39.27 32.33 18.55
CA GLN A 443 40.31 33.12 17.88
C GLN A 443 41.39 32.26 17.20
N GLU A 444 41.46 30.97 17.55
CA GLU A 444 42.36 30.00 16.94
C GLU A 444 41.74 28.61 16.87
N TYR A 445 41.75 27.98 15.71
CA TYR A 445 41.21 26.64 15.50
C TYR A 445 42.32 25.64 15.22
N THR A 446 42.35 24.52 15.95
CA THR A 446 43.35 23.47 15.73
C THR A 446 42.73 22.25 15.07
N PHE A 447 43.24 21.88 13.89
CA PHE A 447 42.82 20.70 13.14
C PHE A 447 44.04 19.91 12.67
N ASN A 448 44.04 18.59 12.92
CA ASN A 448 45.16 17.68 12.61
C ASN A 448 46.54 18.17 13.12
N GLY A 449 46.57 18.82 14.29
CA GLY A 449 47.80 19.31 14.91
C GLY A 449 48.34 20.62 14.35
N VAL A 450 47.63 21.26 13.40
CA VAL A 450 47.93 22.59 12.88
C VAL A 450 46.93 23.60 13.44
N THR A 451 47.44 24.72 13.96
CA THR A 451 46.63 25.80 14.53
C THR A 451 46.50 26.96 13.54
N TYR A 452 45.26 27.34 13.25
CA TYR A 452 44.86 28.42 12.35
C TYR A 452 44.35 29.59 13.18
N LYS A 453 45.03 30.74 13.11
CA LYS A 453 44.68 31.94 13.90
C LYS A 453 43.89 32.92 13.05
N VAL A 454 42.84 33.52 13.63
CA VAL A 454 42.03 34.55 12.97
C VAL A 454 42.92 35.73 12.60
N ASP A 455 42.97 36.03 11.31
CA ASP A 455 43.76 37.14 10.74
C ASP A 455 42.88 38.11 9.92
N GLY A 456 41.59 37.82 9.80
CA GLY A 456 40.62 38.62 9.04
C GLY A 456 40.72 38.46 7.52
N HIS A 457 41.56 37.54 7.03
CA HIS A 457 41.73 37.29 5.60
C HIS A 457 41.73 35.79 5.25
N ASN A 458 42.73 35.05 5.72
CA ASN A 458 42.85 33.60 5.49
C ASN A 458 41.97 32.81 6.47
N VAL A 459 41.79 33.35 7.68
CA VAL A 459 40.93 32.79 8.72
C VAL A 459 40.01 33.89 9.24
N VAL A 460 38.70 33.70 9.10
CA VAL A 460 37.69 34.75 9.30
C VAL A 460 36.57 34.32 10.24
N LEU A 461 36.06 35.27 11.02
CA LEU A 461 34.85 35.13 11.83
C LEU A 461 33.66 35.61 11.00
N ASP A 462 33.02 34.69 10.28
CA ASP A 462 31.94 34.96 9.33
C ASP A 462 30.71 34.11 9.67
N HIS A 463 30.22 34.26 10.90
CA HIS A 463 29.05 33.52 11.42
C HIS A 463 27.76 34.24 11.11
N ASP A 464 26.75 33.50 10.68
CA ASP A 464 25.43 34.07 10.42
C ASP A 464 24.62 34.27 11.72
N ALA A 465 23.53 35.05 11.63
CA ALA A 465 22.68 35.35 12.78
C ALA A 465 21.98 34.10 13.34
N HIS A 466 21.66 33.14 12.47
CA HIS A 466 20.95 31.92 12.85
C HIS A 466 21.86 30.96 13.63
N GLU A 467 23.13 30.83 13.22
CA GLU A 467 24.16 30.10 13.97
C GLU A 467 24.32 30.65 15.39
N LYS A 468 24.34 31.98 15.53
CA LYS A 468 24.41 32.64 16.85
C LYS A 468 23.16 32.36 17.70
N GLU A 469 21.97 32.45 17.12
CA GLU A 469 20.71 32.12 17.80
C GLU A 469 20.67 30.67 18.29
N ILE A 470 21.16 29.72 17.48
CA ILE A 470 21.23 28.30 17.84
C ILE A 470 22.29 28.04 18.92
N ALA A 471 23.44 28.70 18.85
CA ALA A 471 24.46 28.65 19.89
C ALA A 471 23.91 29.14 21.24
N GLU A 472 23.24 30.29 21.24
CA GLU A 472 22.56 30.84 22.42
C GLU A 472 21.43 29.93 22.93
N LEU A 473 20.70 29.26 22.04
CA LEU A 473 19.70 28.26 22.40
C LEU A 473 20.33 27.08 23.16
N LEU A 474 21.42 26.51 22.65
CA LEU A 474 22.11 25.40 23.31
C LEU A 474 22.66 25.79 24.68
N GLU A 475 23.29 26.96 24.76
CA GLU A 475 23.83 27.50 26.01
C GLU A 475 22.70 27.76 27.03
N ARG A 476 21.58 28.34 26.60
CA ARG A 476 20.44 28.62 27.46
C ARG A 476 19.74 27.36 27.96
N GLU A 477 19.56 26.34 27.12
CA GLU A 477 18.75 25.16 27.46
C GLU A 477 19.58 24.06 28.13
N VAL A 478 20.85 23.92 27.74
CA VAL A 478 21.74 22.83 28.13
C VAL A 478 22.93 23.36 28.93
N GLY A 479 23.46 24.50 28.53
CA GLY A 479 24.70 25.05 29.08
C GLY A 479 25.94 24.27 28.66
N GLY A 480 27.10 24.73 29.13
CA GLY A 480 28.39 24.17 28.76
C GLY A 480 29.25 25.10 27.91
N GLU A 481 30.51 24.72 27.73
CA GLU A 481 31.44 25.47 26.88
C GLU A 481 31.01 25.37 25.41
N LEU A 482 30.73 26.53 24.80
CA LEU A 482 30.30 26.63 23.42
C LEU A 482 31.10 27.71 22.69
N TYR A 483 31.77 27.30 21.61
CA TYR A 483 32.56 28.18 20.76
C TYR A 483 32.06 28.16 19.32
N LEU A 484 31.87 29.34 18.73
CA LEU A 484 31.70 29.54 17.29
C LEU A 484 33.07 29.45 16.60
N VAL A 485 33.20 28.58 15.58
CA VAL A 485 34.50 28.23 15.00
C VAL A 485 34.79 29.04 13.73
N PRO A 486 35.94 29.74 13.65
CA PRO A 486 36.26 30.56 12.49
C PRO A 486 36.43 29.72 11.23
N ARG A 487 36.04 30.29 10.09
CA ARG A 487 36.22 29.67 8.78
C ARG A 487 37.65 29.81 8.31
N VAL A 488 38.24 28.71 7.83
CA VAL A 488 39.57 28.71 7.20
C VAL A 488 39.40 28.73 5.68
N ASN A 489 39.72 29.87 5.07
CA ASN A 489 39.68 30.06 3.61
C ASN A 489 40.96 29.54 2.95
N GLU A 490 42.11 29.77 3.57
CA GLU A 490 43.42 29.33 3.09
C GLU A 490 44.25 28.70 4.23
N PRO A 491 44.82 27.48 4.04
CA PRO A 491 44.74 26.65 2.84
C PRO A 491 43.33 26.08 2.62
N GLN A 492 42.94 25.91 1.36
CA GLN A 492 41.66 25.32 0.99
C GLN A 492 41.53 23.87 1.47
N GLY A 493 40.31 23.47 1.82
CA GLY A 493 39.98 22.09 2.20
C GLY A 493 40.18 21.76 3.68
N VAL A 494 40.40 22.76 4.54
CA VAL A 494 40.35 22.58 6.00
C VAL A 494 38.88 22.57 6.44
N PRO A 495 38.36 21.45 6.97
CA PRO A 495 36.98 21.37 7.41
C PRO A 495 36.80 22.10 8.74
N THR A 496 35.82 23.00 8.81
CA THR A 496 35.47 23.74 10.02
C THR A 496 34.00 23.43 10.38
N PRO A 497 33.72 22.81 11.55
CA PRO A 497 32.34 22.74 12.05
C PRO A 497 31.84 24.14 12.42
N ASP A 498 30.54 24.30 12.61
CA ASP A 498 29.98 25.60 13.00
C ASP A 498 30.24 25.88 14.50
N PHE A 499 30.18 24.83 15.32
CA PHE A 499 30.38 24.91 16.77
C PHE A 499 31.35 23.87 17.32
N LEU A 500 32.05 24.25 18.40
CA LEU A 500 32.58 23.32 19.38
C LEU A 500 31.70 23.40 20.63
N PHE A 501 30.96 22.33 20.92
CA PHE A 501 30.10 22.23 22.09
C PHE A 501 30.58 21.10 23.00
N HIS A 502 30.95 21.43 24.23
CA HIS A 502 31.69 20.53 25.14
C HIS A 502 32.94 19.90 24.49
N GLY A 503 33.64 20.68 23.65
CA GLY A 503 34.80 20.24 22.90
C GLY A 503 34.51 19.30 21.72
N ALA A 504 33.24 18.92 21.48
CA ALA A 504 32.84 18.11 20.34
C ALA A 504 32.42 18.99 19.15
N ARG A 505 32.69 18.51 17.93
CA ARG A 505 32.40 19.21 16.67
C ARG A 505 30.93 19.05 16.29
N TYR A 506 30.21 20.17 16.16
CA TYR A 506 28.81 20.22 15.73
C TYR A 506 28.64 21.10 14.49
N ASP A 507 27.81 20.64 13.56
CA ASP A 507 27.47 21.35 12.33
C ASP A 507 25.94 21.53 12.24
N LEU A 508 25.50 22.74 11.86
CA LEU A 508 24.11 23.17 11.74
C LEU A 508 23.60 22.93 10.32
N LYS A 509 22.39 22.40 10.22
CA LYS A 509 21.68 22.24 8.95
C LYS A 509 20.22 22.65 9.09
N THR A 510 19.83 23.71 8.38
CA THR A 510 18.43 24.13 8.25
C THR A 510 17.74 23.40 7.10
N LEU A 511 16.67 22.65 7.41
CA LEU A 511 16.02 21.74 6.47
C LEU A 511 14.73 22.32 5.90
N ARG A 512 14.64 22.38 4.56
CA ARG A 512 13.46 22.90 3.83
C ARG A 512 12.83 21.90 2.86
N GLY A 513 13.45 20.73 2.67
CA GLY A 513 13.00 19.70 1.71
C GLY A 513 11.82 18.88 2.20
N ASN A 514 11.04 18.33 1.27
CA ASN A 514 9.90 17.43 1.54
C ASN A 514 10.15 15.97 1.10
N SER A 515 11.39 15.63 0.75
CA SER A 515 11.74 14.31 0.25
C SER A 515 11.92 13.30 1.40
N LYS A 516 11.85 12.00 1.06
CA LYS A 516 12.10 10.90 2.01
C LYS A 516 13.55 10.79 2.49
N ASN A 517 14.49 11.49 1.82
CA ASN A 517 15.92 11.46 2.12
C ASN A 517 16.45 12.85 2.52
N THR A 518 15.56 13.75 2.95
CA THR A 518 15.92 15.15 3.22
C THR A 518 17.00 15.25 4.29
N ILE A 519 16.86 14.52 5.40
CA ILE A 519 17.85 14.50 6.49
C ILE A 519 19.14 13.81 6.04
N TYR A 520 19.04 12.63 5.41
CA TYR A 520 20.20 11.87 4.95
C TYR A 520 21.08 12.68 3.98
N ASN A 521 20.47 13.33 3.00
CA ASN A 521 21.18 14.11 2.00
C ASN A 521 21.91 15.33 2.60
N ALA A 522 21.41 15.87 3.71
CA ALA A 522 22.02 17.03 4.37
C ALA A 522 23.34 16.68 5.08
N VAL A 523 23.49 15.44 5.56
CA VAL A 523 24.61 15.05 6.44
C VAL A 523 25.55 14.00 5.84
N ALA A 524 25.11 13.20 4.86
CA ALA A 524 25.82 11.98 4.42
C ALA A 524 27.24 12.19 3.85
N LYS A 525 27.62 13.42 3.49
CA LYS A 525 28.93 13.74 2.91
C LYS A 525 29.83 14.61 3.81
N GLN A 526 29.46 14.78 5.08
CA GLN A 526 30.11 15.74 5.99
C GLN A 526 30.98 15.07 7.08
N ALA A 527 31.46 13.85 6.83
CA ALA A 527 32.24 13.06 7.80
C ALA A 527 33.53 13.76 8.24
N ASP A 528 34.15 14.54 7.36
CA ASP A 528 35.38 15.26 7.70
C ASP A 528 35.10 16.51 8.56
N GLN A 529 33.89 17.08 8.44
CA GLN A 529 33.50 18.34 9.07
C GLN A 529 33.04 18.17 10.52
N ALA A 530 32.11 17.25 10.77
CA ALA A 530 31.59 17.02 12.11
C ALA A 530 31.05 15.60 12.28
N ASP A 531 31.11 15.13 13.52
CA ASP A 531 30.55 13.85 13.94
C ASP A 531 29.18 14.04 14.63
N ASN A 532 28.78 15.29 14.86
CA ASN A 532 27.51 15.64 15.50
C ASN A 532 26.79 16.73 14.70
N PHE A 533 25.46 16.66 14.64
CA PHE A 533 24.65 17.56 13.82
C PHE A 533 23.49 18.16 14.58
N ILE A 534 23.25 19.45 14.35
CA ILE A 534 22.04 20.17 14.79
C ILE A 534 21.18 20.37 13.55
N LEU A 535 19.97 19.82 13.55
CA LEU A 535 19.06 19.91 12.43
C LEU A 535 17.88 20.81 12.79
N ASP A 536 17.85 22.02 12.24
CA ASP A 536 16.70 22.89 12.35
C ASP A 536 15.63 22.48 11.33
N VAL A 537 14.51 21.97 11.83
CA VAL A 537 13.36 21.49 11.05
C VAL A 537 12.16 22.45 11.12
N THR A 538 12.38 23.69 11.53
CA THR A 538 11.34 24.73 11.62
C THR A 538 10.59 24.92 10.30
N ASP A 539 11.32 25.12 9.21
CA ASP A 539 10.76 25.32 7.87
C ASP A 539 10.56 24.01 7.09
N CYS A 540 10.73 22.86 7.73
CA CYS A 540 10.61 21.57 7.06
C CYS A 540 9.12 21.17 6.92
N PRO A 541 8.60 20.93 5.70
CA PRO A 541 7.21 20.56 5.46
C PRO A 541 6.89 19.09 5.83
N LEU A 542 7.87 18.33 6.35
CA LEU A 542 7.67 16.97 6.80
C LEU A 542 6.94 16.93 8.14
N SER A 543 6.17 15.86 8.35
CA SER A 543 5.57 15.57 9.65
C SER A 543 6.65 15.25 10.70
N GLU A 544 6.36 15.47 11.99
CA GLU A 544 7.31 15.10 13.06
C GLU A 544 7.64 13.61 13.04
N GLU A 545 6.66 12.76 12.75
CA GLU A 545 6.86 11.31 12.61
C GLU A 545 7.86 10.99 11.49
N ASP A 546 7.76 11.66 10.35
CA ASP A 546 8.69 11.45 9.22
C ASP A 546 10.08 12.01 9.51
N ILE A 547 10.18 13.14 10.21
CA ILE A 547 11.44 13.74 10.67
C ILE A 547 12.16 12.77 11.61
N TYR A 548 11.44 12.24 12.61
CA TYR A 548 12.01 11.27 13.55
C TYR A 548 12.46 10.00 12.84
N LYS A 549 11.61 9.41 11.98
CA LYS A 549 12.00 8.23 11.18
C LYS A 549 13.25 8.46 10.34
N GLN A 550 13.37 9.63 9.70
CA GLN A 550 14.54 9.96 8.89
C GLN A 550 15.80 10.18 9.75
N ALA A 551 15.68 10.82 10.91
CA ALA A 551 16.80 11.01 11.84
C ALA A 551 17.29 9.67 12.41
N GLU A 552 16.38 8.78 12.81
CA GLU A 552 16.70 7.44 13.30
C GLU A 552 17.37 6.58 12.22
N ALA A 553 16.97 6.75 10.96
CA ALA A 553 17.56 6.02 9.83
C ALA A 553 19.05 6.33 9.64
N LEU A 554 19.54 7.51 10.05
CA LEU A 554 20.97 7.85 10.03
C LEU A 554 21.81 6.86 10.84
N PHE A 555 21.28 6.39 11.96
CA PHE A 555 22.01 5.45 12.83
C PHE A 555 22.02 4.02 12.28
N ARG A 556 21.09 3.71 11.37
CA ARG A 556 20.95 2.40 10.71
C ARG A 556 21.76 2.29 9.42
N SER A 557 22.03 3.41 8.75
CA SER A 557 22.80 3.43 7.51
C SER A 557 24.29 3.16 7.73
N THR A 558 24.91 2.41 6.81
CA THR A 558 26.37 2.15 6.80
C THR A 558 27.19 3.34 6.35
N HIS A 559 26.56 4.31 5.67
CA HIS A 559 27.23 5.49 5.12
C HIS A 559 27.36 6.63 6.14
N THR A 560 26.62 6.58 7.24
CA THR A 560 26.56 7.62 8.28
C THR A 560 27.01 7.07 9.64
N LYS A 561 27.90 6.08 9.64
CA LYS A 561 28.45 5.48 10.88
C LYS A 561 29.24 6.46 11.74
N PHE A 562 29.81 7.50 11.11
CA PHE A 562 30.57 8.56 11.78
C PHE A 562 29.68 9.47 12.64
N ILE A 563 28.36 9.47 12.41
CA ILE A 563 27.44 10.31 13.18
C ILE A 563 27.26 9.74 14.59
N ASP A 564 27.71 10.50 15.58
CA ASP A 564 27.60 10.21 17.01
C ASP A 564 26.31 10.79 17.60
N THR A 565 25.99 12.06 17.35
CA THR A 565 24.83 12.75 17.95
C THR A 565 24.03 13.56 16.93
N VAL A 566 22.69 13.51 17.02
CA VAL A 566 21.78 14.33 16.23
C VAL A 566 20.80 15.06 17.14
N VAL A 567 20.85 16.39 17.13
CA VAL A 567 19.94 17.29 17.86
C VAL A 567 18.90 17.84 16.89
N LEU A 568 17.62 17.66 17.17
CA LEU A 568 16.53 18.21 16.38
C LEU A 568 15.99 19.48 17.04
N VAL A 569 15.96 20.58 16.28
CA VAL A 569 15.45 21.88 16.72
C VAL A 569 14.22 22.26 15.90
N ARG A 570 13.17 22.77 16.54
CA ARG A 570 11.99 23.32 15.87
C ARG A 570 11.46 24.53 16.62
N ASN A 571 11.22 25.63 15.90
CA ASN A 571 10.75 26.90 16.47
C ASN A 571 11.59 27.34 17.69
N MET A 572 12.92 27.29 17.57
CA MET A 572 13.88 27.62 18.65
C MET A 572 13.69 26.78 19.92
N LYS A 573 13.32 25.51 19.77
CA LYS A 573 13.24 24.52 20.87
C LYS A 573 13.88 23.21 20.44
N ILE A 574 14.64 22.61 21.35
CA ILE A 574 15.14 21.24 21.17
C ILE A 574 13.94 20.29 21.34
N ILE A 575 13.62 19.54 20.31
CA ILE A 575 12.46 18.62 20.30
C ILE A 575 12.86 17.17 20.52
N ARG A 576 14.09 16.79 20.12
CA ARG A 576 14.60 15.44 20.29
C ARG A 576 16.12 15.41 20.16
N VAL A 577 16.76 14.50 20.89
CA VAL A 577 18.19 14.24 20.77
C VAL A 577 18.50 12.75 20.74
N LEU A 578 19.19 12.33 19.68
CA LEU A 578 19.55 10.94 19.42
C LEU A 578 21.06 10.78 19.51
N GLN A 579 21.52 9.75 20.22
CA GLN A 579 22.94 9.43 20.37
C GLN A 579 23.22 7.99 19.96
N ARG A 580 24.32 7.76 19.23
CA ARG A 580 24.75 6.42 18.81
C ARG A 580 25.17 5.58 20.02
N ASN A 581 24.75 4.32 20.02
CA ASN A 581 25.24 3.33 20.98
C ASN A 581 26.66 2.91 20.55
N LYS A 582 27.65 3.17 21.40
CA LYS A 582 29.07 2.83 21.14
C LYS A 582 29.38 1.39 21.48
#